data_AF-A0ABD1FTU4-F1
#
_entry.id   AF-A0ABD1FTU4-F1
#
_cell.length_a   1.000
_cell.length_b   1.000
_cell.length_c   1.000
_cell.angle_alpha   90.00
_cell.angle_beta   90.00
_cell.angle_gamma   90.00
#
_symmetry.space_group_name_H-M   'P 1'
#
loop_
_entity.id
_entity.type
_entity.pdbx_description
1 polymer ?
#
loop_
_entity_poly.entity_id
_entity_poly.type
_entity_poly.pdbx_seq_one_letter_code
_entity_poly.pdbx_strand_id
1 'polypeptide(L)'
;MSTNTLNSIHHHYHRSLRRRHSLDCPHASLFLRPTSRTSTTASLSHSSSFAVTSAATSTPATDPSTSTSLDLLRQHLSGKDLRQADEETRRLIIALAGEAAVKRGYVFFSEVQFIPADELREIDALWRQHSDGRFGYSVQRKIWKKLNRDFTAFFIKVGWMRKLESSEVDQYNYRSFPSEFIWEMEEGPPEGHLPLTNALRGTQLLSCILCHPAFDGEDDEDGDEREGVEESGTAVKPLSKRATPFQTNYSF
;
A
#
# COMPACT_ATOMS: atom_id res chain seq x y z
N MET A 1 15.63 35.77 61.27
CA MET A 1 15.20 37.18 61.39
C MET A 1 15.26 37.82 60.03
N SER A 2 14.18 38.50 59.66
CA SER A 2 13.86 39.23 58.41
C SER A 2 14.95 40.25 58.01
N THR A 3 15.11 40.68 56.75
CA THR A 3 14.21 41.61 56.04
C THR A 3 14.34 41.58 54.50
N ASN A 4 13.20 41.90 53.87
CA ASN A 4 12.98 42.20 52.44
C ASN A 4 13.60 43.52 51.98
N THR A 5 13.85 43.68 50.68
CA THR A 5 13.63 44.97 49.98
C THR A 5 13.28 44.75 48.50
N LEU A 6 12.15 45.33 48.10
CA LEU A 6 11.56 45.34 46.75
C LEU A 6 12.17 46.46 45.90
N ASN A 7 12.19 46.30 44.57
CA ASN A 7 11.86 47.42 43.70
C ASN A 7 11.16 47.00 42.41
N SER A 8 10.19 47.83 42.04
CA SER A 8 9.12 47.69 41.06
C SER A 8 9.45 48.48 39.80
N ILE A 9 9.11 47.96 38.61
CA ILE A 9 8.82 48.80 37.43
C ILE A 9 7.58 48.25 36.72
N HIS A 10 6.58 49.12 36.67
CA HIS A 10 5.29 48.99 36.00
C HIS A 10 5.38 49.84 34.72
N HIS A 11 5.01 49.32 33.54
CA HIS A 11 4.57 50.20 32.45
C HIS A 11 3.45 49.59 31.62
N HIS A 12 2.42 50.43 31.49
CA HIS A 12 1.14 50.27 30.84
C HIS A 12 1.23 50.04 29.33
N TYR A 13 0.36 49.18 28.80
CA TYR A 13 -0.21 49.36 27.46
C TYR A 13 -1.74 49.40 27.55
N HIS A 14 -2.28 50.59 27.32
CA HIS A 14 -3.70 50.86 27.15
C HIS A 14 -4.14 50.48 25.72
N ARG A 15 -5.01 49.46 25.64
CA ARG A 15 -6.34 49.47 25.02
C ARG A 15 -6.63 50.54 23.96
N SER A 16 -7.00 50.12 22.75
CA SER A 16 -8.12 50.72 22.01
C SER A 16 -8.85 49.68 21.15
N LEU A 17 -10.15 49.57 21.42
CA LEU A 17 -11.17 48.91 20.63
C LEU A 17 -11.92 49.99 19.85
N ARG A 18 -12.27 49.72 18.58
CA ARG A 18 -13.52 50.08 17.86
C ARG A 18 -13.25 50.06 16.34
N ARG A 19 -14.17 49.80 15.41
CA ARG A 19 -15.53 49.23 15.34
C ARG A 19 -16.11 49.73 13.98
N ARG A 20 -16.73 48.81 13.20
CA ARG A 20 -17.75 49.01 12.12
C ARG A 20 -17.25 49.70 10.84
N HIS A 21 -17.71 49.37 9.63
CA HIS A 21 -19.05 49.17 9.05
C HIS A 21 -18.92 48.31 7.77
N SER A 22 -19.90 47.79 7.01
CA SER A 22 -21.35 47.53 7.08
C SER A 22 -21.86 47.52 5.61
N LEU A 23 -22.57 46.46 5.21
CA LEU A 23 -23.73 46.41 4.26
C LEU A 23 -23.59 46.64 2.72
N ASP A 24 -24.21 45.67 2.03
CA ASP A 24 -25.12 45.74 0.87
C ASP A 24 -24.67 46.12 -0.57
N CYS A 25 -24.85 45.14 -1.49
CA CYS A 25 -25.72 45.07 -2.71
C CYS A 25 -26.00 46.34 -3.58
N PRO A 26 -26.61 46.25 -4.80
CA PRO A 26 -26.63 45.23 -5.88
C PRO A 26 -26.49 45.85 -7.33
N HIS A 27 -26.77 45.04 -8.37
CA HIS A 27 -27.35 45.41 -9.69
C HIS A 27 -26.41 45.79 -10.88
N ALA A 28 -26.47 45.02 -11.97
CA ALA A 28 -27.06 45.44 -13.26
C ALA A 28 -26.84 44.40 -14.38
N SER A 29 -27.96 43.97 -14.96
CA SER A 29 -28.11 43.14 -16.16
C SER A 29 -27.72 43.88 -17.44
N LEU A 30 -27.20 43.19 -18.46
CA LEU A 30 -27.54 43.48 -19.86
C LEU A 30 -27.53 42.21 -20.72
N PHE A 31 -28.60 42.09 -21.50
CA PHE A 31 -28.95 41.07 -22.47
C PHE A 31 -27.99 41.03 -23.67
N LEU A 32 -27.95 39.88 -24.38
CA LEU A 32 -28.31 39.78 -25.81
C LEU A 32 -28.44 38.30 -26.24
N ARG A 33 -29.66 37.94 -26.66
CA ARG A 33 -30.02 36.79 -27.50
C ARG A 33 -29.78 37.21 -28.97
N PRO A 34 -29.56 36.29 -29.92
CA PRO A 34 -30.70 35.94 -30.77
C PRO A 34 -30.78 34.47 -31.21
N THR A 35 -32.03 34.00 -31.17
CA THR A 35 -32.68 32.89 -31.90
C THR A 35 -32.55 33.10 -33.41
N SER A 36 -32.28 32.09 -34.25
CA SER A 36 -33.22 31.27 -35.06
C SER A 36 -32.41 30.81 -36.28
N ARG A 37 -32.61 29.71 -37.03
CA ARG A 37 -33.85 29.03 -37.40
C ARG A 37 -33.47 27.76 -38.19
N THR A 38 -34.33 26.76 -38.04
CA THR A 38 -34.42 25.48 -38.74
C THR A 38 -34.65 25.58 -40.25
N SER A 39 -34.18 24.58 -41.01
CA SER A 39 -34.81 24.12 -42.26
C SER A 39 -34.45 22.66 -42.54
N THR A 40 -35.50 21.85 -42.59
CA THR A 40 -35.58 20.40 -42.83
C THR A 40 -35.49 20.04 -44.31
N THR A 41 -34.96 18.85 -44.64
CA THR A 41 -35.39 17.90 -45.69
C THR A 41 -34.50 16.64 -45.56
N ALA A 42 -34.99 15.55 -44.97
CA ALA A 42 -35.58 14.36 -45.63
C ALA A 42 -34.69 13.71 -46.72
N SER A 43 -34.16 12.49 -46.49
CA SER A 43 -34.80 11.22 -46.90
C SER A 43 -33.83 10.02 -47.03
N LEU A 44 -34.38 8.82 -46.80
CA LEU A 44 -34.03 7.47 -47.31
C LEU A 44 -32.88 6.66 -46.67
N SER A 45 -33.33 5.74 -45.81
CA SER A 45 -33.05 4.29 -45.77
C SER A 45 -31.95 3.73 -46.69
N HIS A 46 -31.01 2.97 -46.12
CA HIS A 46 -30.63 1.64 -46.60
C HIS A 46 -30.08 0.80 -45.43
N SER A 47 -30.75 -0.32 -45.17
CA SER A 47 -30.29 -1.41 -44.32
C SER A 47 -29.09 -2.11 -44.97
N SER A 48 -28.09 -2.47 -44.18
CA SER A 48 -27.14 -3.54 -44.51
C SER A 48 -26.56 -4.16 -43.23
N SER A 49 -27.20 -5.26 -42.84
CA SER A 49 -26.60 -6.55 -42.48
C SER A 49 -25.36 -6.56 -41.58
N PHE A 50 -25.64 -6.82 -40.31
CA PHE A 50 -24.80 -7.50 -39.33
C PHE A 50 -24.62 -8.98 -39.74
N ALA A 51 -23.38 -9.47 -39.72
CA ALA A 51 -23.01 -10.83 -39.30
C ALA A 51 -21.49 -10.94 -39.25
N VAL A 52 -20.96 -10.57 -38.09
CA VAL A 52 -19.62 -10.92 -37.61
C VAL A 52 -19.54 -12.44 -37.44
N THR A 53 -18.56 -13.09 -38.07
CA THR A 53 -18.05 -14.40 -37.63
C THR A 53 -16.73 -14.15 -36.92
N SER A 54 -16.84 -13.94 -35.60
CA SER A 54 -15.71 -13.95 -34.68
C SER A 54 -15.29 -15.39 -34.44
N ALA A 55 -14.11 -15.77 -34.91
CA ALA A 55 -13.31 -16.82 -34.28
C ALA A 55 -12.24 -16.09 -33.45
N ALA A 56 -12.66 -15.57 -32.29
CA ALA A 56 -11.75 -15.00 -31.31
C ALA A 56 -11.26 -16.12 -30.39
N THR A 57 -10.05 -16.59 -30.65
CA THR A 57 -9.19 -17.08 -29.57
C THR A 57 -8.94 -15.87 -28.67
N SER A 58 -9.53 -15.87 -27.48
CA SER A 58 -9.29 -14.87 -26.46
C SER A 58 -7.89 -15.06 -25.87
N THR A 59 -6.89 -14.51 -26.53
CA THR A 59 -5.63 -14.12 -25.89
C THR A 59 -5.86 -12.78 -25.20
N PRO A 60 -5.52 -12.60 -23.91
CA PRO A 60 -5.48 -11.27 -23.32
C PRO A 60 -4.32 -10.54 -24.02
N ALA A 61 -4.65 -9.49 -24.78
CA ALA A 61 -3.65 -8.64 -25.39
C ALA A 61 -3.08 -7.75 -24.29
N THR A 62 -2.01 -8.20 -23.65
CA THR A 62 -1.15 -7.36 -22.81
C THR A 62 -0.62 -6.22 -23.67
N ASP A 63 -0.87 -4.97 -23.26
CA ASP A 63 -0.32 -3.80 -23.94
C ASP A 63 1.22 -3.91 -24.01
N PRO A 64 1.86 -3.70 -25.17
CA PRO A 64 3.30 -3.89 -25.35
C PRO A 64 4.17 -2.94 -24.50
N SER A 65 3.57 -1.88 -23.96
CA SER A 65 4.23 -0.97 -23.01
C SER A 65 4.48 -1.60 -21.65
N THR A 66 3.63 -2.54 -21.22
CA THR A 66 3.74 -3.18 -19.92
C THR A 66 4.75 -4.32 -19.95
N SER A 67 4.77 -5.11 -21.03
CA SER A 67 5.77 -6.16 -21.24
C SER A 67 7.20 -5.59 -21.23
N THR A 68 7.42 -4.46 -21.90
CA THR A 68 8.74 -3.80 -21.93
C THR A 68 9.17 -3.29 -20.55
N SER A 69 8.21 -2.95 -19.68
CA SER A 69 8.49 -2.47 -18.33
C SER A 69 8.84 -3.62 -17.36
N LEU A 70 8.22 -4.80 -17.53
CA LEU A 70 8.55 -6.00 -16.75
C LEU A 70 9.92 -6.58 -17.11
N ASP A 71 10.35 -6.43 -18.37
CA ASP A 71 11.68 -6.85 -18.81
C ASP A 71 12.81 -6.14 -18.04
N LEU A 72 12.65 -4.84 -17.73
CA LEU A 72 13.61 -4.09 -16.91
C LEU A 72 13.69 -4.64 -15.48
N LEU A 73 12.54 -4.93 -14.87
CA LEU A 73 12.49 -5.55 -13.55
C LEU A 73 13.21 -6.91 -13.56
N ARG A 74 12.94 -7.75 -14.56
CA ARG A 74 13.61 -9.04 -14.74
C ARG A 74 15.12 -8.88 -14.89
N GLN A 75 15.58 -7.88 -15.65
CA GLN A 75 17.00 -7.61 -15.83
C GLN A 75 17.68 -7.24 -14.51
N HIS A 76 17.08 -6.33 -13.72
CA HIS A 76 17.63 -5.94 -12.42
C HIS A 76 17.66 -7.11 -11.43
N LEU A 77 16.59 -7.91 -11.38
CA LEU A 77 16.53 -9.09 -10.52
C LEU A 77 17.55 -10.16 -10.94
N SER A 78 17.75 -10.37 -12.25
CA SER A 78 18.77 -11.29 -12.77
C SER A 78 20.19 -10.82 -12.46
N GLY A 79 20.42 -9.50 -12.47
CA GLY A 79 21.67 -8.87 -12.08
C GLY A 79 21.93 -8.85 -10.57
N LYS A 80 20.98 -9.33 -9.75
CA LYS A 80 20.97 -9.21 -8.28
C LYS A 80 20.99 -7.76 -7.77
N ASP A 81 20.56 -6.82 -8.61
CA ASP A 81 20.45 -5.40 -8.29
C ASP A 81 19.11 -5.13 -7.56
N LEU A 82 18.98 -5.62 -6.32
CA LEU A 82 17.73 -5.59 -5.56
C LEU A 82 17.18 -4.18 -5.33
N ARG A 83 18.07 -3.18 -5.21
CA ARG A 83 17.68 -1.78 -5.03
C ARG A 83 17.00 -1.22 -6.28
N GLN A 84 17.58 -1.47 -7.45
CA GLN A 84 17.03 -1.02 -8.73
C GLN A 84 15.76 -1.79 -9.06
N ALA A 85 15.71 -3.09 -8.74
CA ALA A 85 14.49 -3.89 -8.87
C ALA A 85 13.34 -3.35 -8.00
N ASP A 86 13.61 -2.93 -6.76
CA ASP A 86 12.61 -2.31 -5.89
C ASP A 86 12.13 -0.95 -6.43
N GLU A 87 13.04 -0.13 -6.95
CA GLU A 87 12.69 1.14 -7.58
C GLU A 87 11.83 0.95 -8.83
N GLU A 88 12.17 -0.02 -9.66
CA GLU A 88 11.41 -0.35 -10.86
C GLU A 88 10.05 -0.96 -10.51
N THR A 89 9.97 -1.81 -9.47
CA THR A 89 8.70 -2.34 -8.95
C THR A 89 7.77 -1.21 -8.50
N ARG A 90 8.30 -0.21 -7.79
CA ARG A 90 7.52 0.97 -7.40
C ARG A 90 7.03 1.75 -8.62
N ARG A 91 7.89 1.96 -9.61
CA ARG A 91 7.55 2.65 -10.87
C ARG A 91 6.42 1.91 -11.60
N LEU A 92 6.52 0.58 -11.69
CA LEU A 92 5.51 -0.30 -12.29
C LEU A 92 4.16 -0.19 -11.59
N ILE A 93 4.12 -0.32 -10.26
CA ILE A 93 2.88 -0.21 -9.48
C ILE A 93 2.23 1.16 -9.66
N ILE A 94 3.02 2.24 -9.73
CA ILE A 94 2.53 3.59 -10.02
C ILE A 94 1.93 3.67 -11.44
N ALA A 95 2.59 3.08 -12.44
CA ALA A 95 2.10 3.06 -13.81
C ALA A 95 0.79 2.26 -13.94
N LEU A 96 0.71 1.09 -13.30
CA LEU A 96 -0.47 0.23 -13.31
C LEU A 96 -1.67 0.83 -12.56
N ALA A 97 -1.43 1.66 -11.54
CA ALA A 97 -2.48 2.38 -10.82
C ALA A 97 -3.14 3.50 -11.65
N GLY A 98 -2.51 3.92 -12.76
CA GLY A 98 -3.05 4.88 -13.72
C GLY A 98 -2.38 6.25 -13.74
N GLU A 99 -2.76 7.09 -14.71
CA GLU A 99 -2.10 8.37 -15.01
C GLU A 99 -2.06 9.35 -13.83
N ALA A 100 -3.11 9.33 -12.98
CA ALA A 100 -3.17 10.18 -11.79
C ALA A 100 -2.07 9.83 -10.77
N ALA A 101 -1.77 8.54 -10.60
CA ALA A 101 -0.69 8.07 -9.75
C ALA A 101 0.67 8.44 -10.35
N VAL A 102 0.84 8.27 -11.67
CA VAL A 102 2.07 8.64 -12.41
C VAL A 102 2.41 10.12 -12.23
N LYS A 103 1.44 11.01 -12.45
CA LYS A 103 1.63 12.48 -12.32
C LYS A 103 2.07 12.89 -10.92
N ARG A 104 1.67 12.11 -9.92
CA ARG A 104 1.89 12.40 -8.50
C ARG A 104 3.10 11.68 -7.91
N GLY A 105 3.55 10.60 -8.54
CA GLY A 105 4.70 9.79 -8.13
C GLY A 105 4.43 8.84 -6.96
N TYR A 106 3.17 8.59 -6.59
CA TYR A 106 2.80 7.56 -5.61
C TYR A 106 1.34 7.11 -5.78
N VAL A 107 1.03 5.94 -5.24
CA VAL A 107 -0.29 5.28 -5.32
C VAL A 107 -1.08 5.49 -4.02
N PHE A 108 -2.38 5.77 -4.14
CA PHE A 108 -3.33 5.72 -3.03
C PHE A 108 -3.90 4.31 -2.87
N PHE A 109 -4.27 3.94 -1.65
CA PHE A 109 -4.88 2.63 -1.39
C PHE A 109 -6.14 2.36 -2.22
N SER A 110 -6.93 3.40 -2.52
CA SER A 110 -8.13 3.31 -3.37
C SER A 110 -7.82 3.04 -4.85
N GLU A 111 -6.59 3.27 -5.29
CA GLU A 111 -6.17 3.03 -6.68
C GLU A 111 -5.69 1.59 -6.89
N VAL A 112 -5.31 0.89 -5.80
CA VAL A 112 -4.81 -0.49 -5.86
C VAL A 112 -5.82 -1.44 -6.50
N GLN A 113 -7.12 -1.22 -6.28
CA GLN A 113 -8.18 -2.05 -6.88
C GLN A 113 -8.25 -1.99 -8.41
N PHE A 114 -7.62 -0.99 -9.03
CA PHE A 114 -7.59 -0.85 -10.49
C PHE A 114 -6.35 -1.50 -11.12
N ILE A 115 -5.41 -1.97 -10.29
CA ILE A 115 -4.21 -2.67 -10.77
C ILE A 115 -4.65 -4.05 -11.29
N PRO A 116 -4.31 -4.42 -12.54
CA PRO A 116 -4.64 -5.74 -13.06
C PRO A 116 -4.02 -6.85 -12.21
N ALA A 117 -4.81 -7.88 -11.90
CA ALA A 117 -4.36 -8.99 -11.07
C ALA A 117 -3.22 -9.79 -11.72
N ASP A 118 -3.25 -9.95 -13.04
CA ASP A 118 -2.23 -10.70 -13.78
C ASP A 118 -0.86 -9.99 -13.74
N GLU A 119 -0.85 -8.67 -13.91
CA GLU A 119 0.38 -7.84 -13.85
C GLU A 119 1.00 -7.87 -12.45
N LEU A 120 0.19 -7.73 -11.40
CA LEU A 120 0.68 -7.78 -10.03
C LEU A 120 1.20 -9.19 -9.66
N ARG A 121 0.58 -10.24 -10.20
CA ARG A 121 1.04 -11.62 -10.05
C ARG A 121 2.36 -11.85 -10.78
N GLU A 122 2.55 -11.26 -11.96
CA GLU A 122 3.81 -11.38 -12.71
C GLU A 122 4.98 -10.68 -12.01
N ILE A 123 4.75 -9.48 -11.47
CA ILE A 123 5.73 -8.79 -10.61
C ILE A 123 6.14 -9.68 -9.43
N ASP A 124 5.16 -10.26 -8.75
CA ASP A 124 5.42 -11.14 -7.61
C ASP A 124 6.17 -12.43 -8.00
N ALA A 125 5.79 -13.05 -9.12
CA ALA A 125 6.45 -14.24 -9.64
C ALA A 125 7.92 -13.97 -9.97
N LEU A 126 8.24 -12.81 -10.56
CA LEU A 126 9.61 -12.41 -10.83
C LEU A 126 10.41 -12.26 -9.53
N TRP A 127 9.86 -11.59 -8.53
CA TRP A 127 10.51 -11.44 -7.22
C TRP A 127 10.81 -12.80 -6.59
N ARG A 128 9.85 -13.73 -6.59
CA ARG A 128 10.05 -15.07 -6.04
C ARG A 128 11.09 -15.87 -6.82
N GLN A 129 11.01 -15.86 -8.15
CA GLN A 129 11.89 -16.64 -9.02
C GLN A 129 13.37 -16.25 -8.83
N HIS A 130 13.64 -14.96 -8.66
CA HIS A 130 15.00 -14.43 -8.53
C HIS A 130 15.48 -14.29 -7.08
N SER A 131 14.71 -14.76 -6.10
CA SER A 131 15.04 -14.70 -4.66
C SER A 131 14.93 -16.05 -3.96
N ASP A 132 14.88 -17.15 -4.71
CA ASP A 132 14.64 -18.50 -4.18
C ASP A 132 13.35 -18.57 -3.32
N GLY A 133 12.32 -17.81 -3.73
CA GLY A 133 11.04 -17.74 -3.03
C GLY A 133 11.02 -16.89 -1.76
N ARG A 134 12.10 -16.16 -1.44
CA ARG A 134 12.22 -15.38 -0.19
C ARG A 134 11.56 -14.00 -0.24
N PHE A 135 11.42 -13.40 -1.42
CA PHE A 135 10.87 -12.06 -1.62
C PHE A 135 9.63 -12.09 -2.49
N GLY A 136 8.79 -11.06 -2.35
CA GLY A 136 7.51 -10.94 -3.05
C GLY A 136 6.38 -10.51 -2.14
N TYR A 137 5.31 -9.99 -2.74
CA TYR A 137 4.08 -9.61 -2.05
C TYR A 137 3.30 -10.83 -1.54
N SER A 138 3.34 -11.95 -2.25
CA SER A 138 2.75 -13.22 -1.80
C SER A 138 3.43 -13.75 -0.54
N VAL A 139 4.76 -13.66 -0.48
CA VAL A 139 5.57 -14.01 0.69
C VAL A 139 5.23 -13.09 1.87
N GLN A 140 5.21 -11.77 1.64
CA GLN A 140 4.77 -10.79 2.65
C GLN A 140 3.35 -11.07 3.14
N ARG A 141 2.42 -11.44 2.23
CA ARG A 141 1.04 -11.79 2.56
C ARG A 141 0.99 -13.00 3.49
N LYS A 142 1.74 -14.06 3.20
CA LYS A 142 1.82 -15.27 4.04
C LYS A 142 2.32 -14.94 5.44
N ILE A 143 3.40 -14.17 5.56
CA ILE A 143 3.95 -13.73 6.85
C ILE A 143 2.92 -12.88 7.61
N TRP A 144 2.31 -11.90 6.95
CA TRP A 144 1.32 -11.01 7.57
C TRP A 144 0.08 -11.78 8.06
N LYS A 145 -0.40 -12.78 7.31
CA LYS A 145 -1.49 -13.66 7.74
C LYS A 145 -1.11 -14.51 8.95
N LYS A 146 0.10 -15.09 8.97
CA LYS A 146 0.62 -15.87 10.12
C LYS A 146 0.73 -15.04 11.40
N LEU A 147 0.92 -13.73 11.27
CA LEU A 147 1.00 -12.78 12.39
C LEU A 147 -0.36 -12.13 12.71
N ASN A 148 -1.47 -12.82 12.42
CA ASN A 148 -2.84 -12.34 12.69
C ASN A 148 -3.14 -10.95 12.09
N ARG A 149 -2.50 -10.60 10.97
CA ARG A 149 -2.61 -9.31 10.29
C ARG A 149 -2.11 -8.11 11.12
N ASP A 150 -1.23 -8.35 12.10
CA ASP A 150 -0.57 -7.28 12.86
C ASP A 150 0.62 -6.71 12.07
N PHE A 151 0.51 -5.44 11.68
CA PHE A 151 1.57 -4.74 10.97
C PHE A 151 2.82 -4.47 11.83
N THR A 152 2.68 -4.29 13.15
CA THR A 152 3.84 -4.04 14.02
C THR A 152 4.70 -5.29 14.10
N ALA A 153 4.09 -6.45 14.37
CA ALA A 153 4.80 -7.72 14.36
C ALA A 153 5.39 -8.02 12.96
N PHE A 154 4.62 -7.74 11.90
CA PHE A 154 5.09 -7.92 10.52
C PHE A 154 6.33 -7.08 10.22
N PHE A 155 6.34 -5.78 10.53
CA PHE A 155 7.48 -4.90 10.26
C PHE A 155 8.75 -5.30 11.00
N ILE A 156 8.62 -5.89 12.21
CA ILE A 156 9.76 -6.47 12.92
C ILE A 156 10.24 -7.73 12.19
N LYS A 157 9.32 -8.63 11.80
CA LYS A 157 9.65 -9.91 11.16
C LYS A 157 10.31 -9.74 9.79
N VAL A 158 9.80 -8.83 8.95
CA VAL A 158 10.41 -8.51 7.63
C VAL A 158 11.56 -7.53 7.73
N GLY A 159 11.99 -7.15 8.94
CA GLY A 159 13.16 -6.33 9.18
C GLY A 159 13.04 -4.88 8.70
N TRP A 160 11.84 -4.31 8.66
CA TRP A 160 11.62 -2.88 8.38
C TRP A 160 11.74 -2.01 9.64
N MET A 161 11.70 -2.64 10.81
CA MET A 161 12.03 -2.02 12.10
C MET A 161 13.32 -2.62 12.67
N ARG A 162 14.07 -1.80 13.41
CA ARG A 162 15.23 -2.24 14.19
C ARG A 162 14.97 -2.05 15.68
N LYS A 163 15.46 -3.00 16.48
CA LYS A 163 15.50 -2.87 17.92
C LYS A 163 16.55 -1.84 18.33
N LEU A 164 16.22 -0.96 19.26
CA LEU A 164 17.19 -0.08 19.89
C LEU A 164 17.77 -0.80 21.10
N GLU A 165 19.02 -1.25 20.97
CA GLU A 165 19.75 -1.94 22.06
C GLU A 165 20.05 -1.03 23.26
N SER A 166 19.95 0.30 23.07
CA SER A 166 20.27 1.31 24.08
C SER A 166 19.17 1.56 25.11
N SER A 167 18.07 0.81 25.09
CA SER A 167 16.94 0.99 26.02
C SER A 167 16.73 -0.28 26.83
N GLU A 168 16.58 -0.14 28.15
CA GLU A 168 16.18 -1.23 29.06
C GLU A 168 14.79 -1.80 28.72
N VAL A 169 14.01 -1.04 27.94
CA VAL A 169 12.71 -1.43 27.39
C VAL A 169 12.85 -1.68 25.88
N ASP A 170 12.28 -2.77 25.40
CA ASP A 170 12.23 -3.11 23.97
C ASP A 170 11.57 -2.00 23.14
N GLN A 171 12.40 -1.13 22.55
CA GLN A 171 11.97 -0.06 21.66
C GLN A 171 12.36 -0.38 20.22
N TYR A 172 11.43 -0.16 19.29
CA TYR A 172 11.64 -0.37 17.87
C TYR A 172 11.53 0.96 17.12
N ASN A 173 12.43 1.19 16.16
CA ASN A 173 12.35 2.33 15.25
C ASN A 173 12.34 1.86 13.80
N TYR A 174 11.68 2.62 12.93
CA TYR A 174 11.69 2.37 11.49
C TYR A 174 13.09 2.53 10.93
N ARG A 175 13.44 1.67 9.96
CA ARG A 175 14.67 1.82 9.20
C ARG A 175 14.57 3.00 8.24
N SER A 176 15.66 3.76 8.14
CA SER A 176 15.79 4.90 7.25
C SER A 176 16.06 4.43 5.82
N PHE A 177 15.14 4.73 4.91
CA PHE A 177 15.33 4.50 3.48
C PHE A 177 16.34 5.50 2.89
N PRO A 178 17.24 5.10 1.98
CA PRO A 178 17.50 3.74 1.49
C PRO A 178 18.64 3.01 2.22
N SER A 179 19.41 3.71 3.07
CA SER A 179 20.71 3.24 3.56
C SER A 179 20.64 2.15 4.65
N GLU A 180 19.54 2.07 5.41
CA GLU A 180 19.42 1.08 6.50
C GLU A 180 18.74 -0.24 6.07
N PHE A 181 18.27 -0.32 4.83
CA PHE A 181 17.68 -1.53 4.25
C PHE A 181 18.76 -2.45 3.67
N ILE A 182 18.45 -3.75 3.61
CA ILE A 182 19.40 -4.78 3.21
C ILE A 182 19.13 -5.16 1.76
N TRP A 183 20.13 -4.95 0.90
CA TRP A 183 20.02 -5.09 -0.56
C TRP A 183 20.86 -6.25 -1.13
N GLU A 184 21.49 -7.06 -0.27
CA GLU A 184 22.41 -8.13 -0.66
C GLU A 184 21.74 -9.51 -0.48
N MET A 185 21.95 -10.46 -1.40
CA MET A 185 21.31 -11.79 -1.36
C MET A 185 22.01 -12.81 -0.44
N GLU A 186 23.31 -12.67 -0.21
CA GLU A 186 24.18 -13.78 0.22
C GLU A 186 23.91 -14.28 1.66
N GLU A 187 23.49 -13.42 2.59
CA GLU A 187 23.07 -13.84 3.94
C GLU A 187 22.30 -12.72 4.69
N GLY A 188 21.73 -11.76 3.95
CA GLY A 188 21.35 -10.46 4.49
C GLY A 188 19.88 -10.30 4.94
N PRO A 189 18.87 -10.41 4.06
CA PRO A 189 17.54 -9.88 4.33
C PRO A 189 16.60 -10.96 4.87
N PRO A 190 15.75 -10.67 5.86
CA PRO A 190 14.73 -11.60 6.31
C PRO A 190 13.72 -11.91 5.18
N GLU A 191 13.02 -13.02 5.30
CA GLU A 191 11.93 -13.39 4.39
C GLU A 191 10.89 -12.25 4.30
N GLY A 192 10.46 -11.93 3.08
CA GLY A 192 9.51 -10.84 2.82
C GLY A 192 10.10 -9.43 2.95
N HIS A 193 11.42 -9.26 3.11
CA HIS A 193 12.03 -7.92 3.23
C HIS A 193 11.71 -7.02 2.03
N LEU A 194 11.67 -7.58 0.83
CA LEU A 194 11.41 -6.89 -0.43
C LEU A 194 10.20 -7.51 -1.15
N PRO A 195 9.53 -6.76 -2.04
CA PRO A 195 9.71 -5.32 -2.33
C PRO A 195 9.19 -4.40 -1.21
N LEU A 196 9.70 -3.18 -1.14
CA LEU A 196 9.33 -2.19 -0.13
C LEU A 196 8.07 -1.42 -0.52
N THR A 197 7.13 -1.31 0.41
CA THR A 197 5.96 -0.42 0.28
C THR A 197 6.07 0.73 1.27
N ASN A 198 6.01 1.96 0.78
CA ASN A 198 6.14 3.14 1.63
C ASN A 198 4.97 3.26 2.63
N ALA A 199 5.26 3.07 3.91
CA ALA A 199 4.30 3.16 5.01
C ALA A 199 4.22 4.54 5.68
N LEU A 200 4.90 5.58 5.16
CA LEU A 200 4.87 6.96 5.71
C LEU A 200 3.46 7.55 5.73
N ARG A 201 2.54 7.03 4.91
CA ARG A 201 1.13 7.44 4.82
C ARG A 201 0.18 6.43 5.46
N GLY A 202 0.70 5.58 6.34
CA GLY A 202 -0.02 4.49 6.98
C GLY A 202 0.06 3.16 6.22
N THR A 203 -0.54 2.13 6.79
CA THR A 203 -0.45 0.74 6.31
C THR A 203 -1.56 0.34 5.35
N GLN A 204 -2.50 1.25 5.05
CA GLN A 204 -3.65 0.97 4.17
C GLN A 204 -3.22 0.56 2.76
N LEU A 205 -2.22 1.23 2.19
CA LEU A 205 -1.70 0.88 0.85
C LEU A 205 -1.18 -0.56 0.83
N LEU A 206 -0.31 -0.90 1.78
CA LEU A 206 0.23 -2.26 1.92
C LEU A 206 -0.89 -3.26 2.17
N SER A 207 -1.85 -2.95 3.05
CA SER A 207 -3.01 -3.81 3.30
C SER A 207 -3.81 -4.10 2.04
N CYS A 208 -4.06 -3.09 1.19
CA CYS A 208 -4.78 -3.27 -0.06
C CYS A 208 -4.00 -4.13 -1.06
N ILE A 209 -2.67 -3.95 -1.15
CA ILE A 209 -1.82 -4.79 -2.00
C ILE A 209 -1.84 -6.24 -1.51
N LEU A 210 -1.62 -6.47 -0.21
CA LEU A 210 -1.61 -7.84 0.37
C LEU A 210 -3.00 -8.50 0.36
N CYS A 211 -4.08 -7.74 0.26
CA CYS A 211 -5.45 -8.26 0.12
C CYS A 211 -5.93 -8.32 -1.34
N HIS A 212 -5.06 -8.02 -2.31
CA HIS A 212 -5.42 -8.00 -3.72
C HIS A 212 -5.74 -9.42 -4.22
N PRO A 213 -6.77 -9.60 -5.09
CA PRO A 213 -7.16 -10.90 -5.62
C PRO A 213 -6.07 -11.60 -6.45
N ALA A 214 -5.01 -10.88 -6.84
CA ALA A 214 -3.86 -11.46 -7.53
C ALA A 214 -3.25 -12.67 -6.80
N PHE A 215 -3.30 -12.64 -5.46
CA PHE A 215 -2.65 -13.62 -4.58
C PHE A 215 -3.60 -14.66 -4.00
N ASP A 216 -4.90 -14.62 -4.35
CA ASP A 216 -5.87 -15.58 -3.85
C ASP A 216 -5.59 -16.97 -4.44
N GLY A 217 -5.36 -17.96 -3.56
CA GLY A 217 -5.03 -19.35 -3.93
C GLY A 217 -3.55 -19.74 -3.80
N GLU A 218 -2.65 -18.81 -3.43
CA GLU A 218 -1.23 -19.15 -3.19
C GLU A 218 -0.94 -19.59 -1.74
N ASP A 219 -1.97 -19.67 -0.89
CA ASP A 219 -1.86 -19.91 0.56
C ASP A 219 -1.79 -21.40 0.95
N ASP A 220 -2.02 -22.34 0.02
CA ASP A 220 -2.32 -23.76 0.35
C ASP A 220 -1.13 -24.73 0.31
N GLU A 221 0.12 -24.26 0.33
CA GLU A 221 1.27 -25.14 0.55
C GLU A 221 2.03 -24.75 1.82
N ASP A 222 1.60 -25.31 2.95
CA ASP A 222 2.38 -25.42 4.16
C ASP A 222 3.29 -26.65 4.08
N GLY A 223 4.56 -26.40 3.73
CA GLY A 223 5.66 -27.29 4.09
C GLY A 223 5.78 -27.34 5.62
N ASP A 224 5.13 -28.33 6.22
CA ASP A 224 5.28 -28.74 7.62
C ASP A 224 6.69 -29.31 7.82
N GLU A 225 7.71 -28.44 7.88
CA GLU A 225 9.01 -28.80 8.46
C GLU A 225 8.85 -28.84 9.98
N ARG A 226 8.40 -29.99 10.46
CA ARG A 226 8.46 -30.35 11.88
C ARG A 226 9.93 -30.43 12.29
N GLU A 227 10.42 -29.40 12.96
CA GLU A 227 11.59 -29.54 13.82
C GLU A 227 11.25 -30.52 14.95
N GLY A 228 11.84 -31.72 14.86
CA GLY A 228 11.77 -32.74 15.91
C GLY A 228 12.51 -32.26 17.15
N VAL A 229 11.76 -31.78 18.13
CA VAL A 229 12.25 -31.66 19.51
C VAL A 229 12.08 -33.03 20.16
N GLU A 230 13.20 -33.73 20.37
CA GLU A 230 13.25 -34.87 21.29
C GLU A 230 13.02 -34.37 22.72
N GLU A 231 11.84 -34.66 23.29
CA GLU A 231 11.59 -34.48 24.72
C GLU A 231 11.21 -35.83 25.35
N SER A 232 12.05 -36.26 26.29
CA SER A 232 11.88 -37.48 27.06
C SER A 232 10.58 -37.45 27.87
N GLY A 233 9.73 -38.45 27.66
CA GLY A 233 8.43 -38.55 28.29
C GLY A 233 8.49 -38.74 29.82
N THR A 234 7.66 -37.98 30.53
CA THR A 234 7.01 -38.44 31.76
C THR A 234 5.52 -38.14 31.66
N ALA A 235 4.71 -39.20 31.75
CA ALA A 235 3.29 -39.20 31.45
C ALA A 235 2.42 -38.66 32.60
N VAL A 236 1.43 -37.80 32.28
CA VAL A 236 0.22 -37.62 33.09
C VAL A 236 -1.01 -37.37 32.19
N LYS A 237 -2.12 -38.03 32.53
CA LYS A 237 -3.39 -38.20 31.77
C LYS A 237 -4.29 -36.94 31.70
N PRO A 238 -5.28 -36.88 30.78
CA PRO A 238 -6.00 -35.67 30.42
C PRO A 238 -7.24 -35.42 31.29
N LEU A 239 -7.55 -34.15 31.56
CA LEU A 239 -8.82 -33.74 32.17
C LEU A 239 -9.54 -32.71 31.29
N SER A 240 -10.62 -33.18 30.68
CA SER A 240 -11.63 -32.39 29.98
C SER A 240 -12.29 -31.36 30.90
N LYS A 241 -12.52 -30.12 30.43
CA LYS A 241 -13.81 -29.39 30.52
C LYS A 241 -13.76 -27.95 30.00
N ARG A 242 -14.69 -27.72 29.07
CA ARG A 242 -15.69 -26.64 29.03
C ARG A 242 -15.30 -25.29 28.41
N ALA A 243 -15.88 -25.08 27.23
CA ALA A 243 -16.10 -23.81 26.56
C ALA A 243 -17.01 -22.87 27.38
N THR A 244 -16.66 -21.59 27.37
CA THR A 244 -17.59 -20.47 27.59
C THR A 244 -17.22 -19.34 26.62
N PRO A 245 -18.19 -18.74 25.91
CA PRO A 245 -17.91 -17.67 24.96
C PRO A 245 -17.84 -16.32 25.69
N PHE A 246 -16.76 -15.58 25.47
CA PHE A 246 -16.66 -14.17 25.87
C PHE A 246 -17.35 -13.31 24.81
N GLN A 247 -18.49 -12.72 25.17
CA GLN A 247 -19.10 -11.62 24.42
C GLN A 247 -18.49 -10.29 24.90
N THR A 248 -17.94 -9.51 23.98
CA THR A 248 -17.50 -8.13 24.20
C THR A 248 -18.63 -7.18 23.78
N ASN A 249 -19.30 -6.60 24.76
CA ASN A 249 -20.18 -5.44 24.56
C ASN A 249 -19.41 -4.18 24.95
N TYR A 250 -19.13 -3.31 23.98
CA TYR A 250 -18.69 -1.94 24.24
C TYR A 250 -19.71 -0.98 23.62
N SER A 251 -20.34 -0.18 24.47
CA SER A 251 -21.07 1.04 24.14
C SER A 251 -20.89 1.98 25.31
N PHE A 252 -20.21 3.11 25.08
CA PHE A 252 -20.48 4.44 25.61
C PHE A 252 -19.67 5.46 24.82
#